data_AF-A0A519TZZ9-F1
#
_entry.id   AF-A0A519TZZ9-F1
#
_cell.length_a   1.000
_cell.length_b   1.000
_cell.length_c   1.000
_cell.angle_alpha   90.00
_cell.angle_beta   90.00
_cell.angle_gamma   90.00
#
_symmetry.space_group_name_H-M   'P 1'
#
loop_
_entity.id
_entity.type
_entity.pdbx_description
1 polymer ?
#
loop_
_entity_poly.entity_id
_entity_poly.type
_entity_poly.pdbx_seq_one_letter_code
_entity_poly.pdbx_strand_id
1 'polypeptide(L)'
;TNELTAASIRRFLAGNKVNLEDYRERRKYLTSLFDREYEPSVISYSYLSKAIPGVNLNGSIGKNGLSFHNYDLMNLYREAFGEQGKNDFSKKWNIVLDVNDTQRFISPKEEELAYDWKRKNLYNYALLLPENMSDERFSMMRSDLKRYLGFDARVEKKLISSMILVTVGNTNKLKSKKTGPSNFRMSDIRTSQIDSVRRLINRPFKTFSNILGSWVALRLEKPFVDETGYSGNVDIELNGNAVDSFNLGKIRAQLKQYGLDLIEQKRPIDVLVIREKGVVKE
;
A
#
# COMPACT_ATOMS: atom_id res chain seq x y z
N THR A 1 -27.39 9.62 9.37
CA THR A 1 -27.96 8.59 8.49
C THR A 1 -27.00 7.41 8.51
N ASN A 2 -27.53 6.19 8.49
CA ASN A 2 -26.79 4.95 8.76
C ASN A 2 -26.56 4.15 7.48
N GLU A 3 -25.40 3.50 7.37
CA GLU A 3 -25.15 2.53 6.30
C GLU A 3 -25.96 1.23 6.50
N LEU A 4 -26.19 0.48 5.42
CA LEU A 4 -26.71 -0.88 5.50
C LEU A 4 -25.61 -1.81 6.07
N THR A 5 -25.62 -2.00 7.38
CA THR A 5 -24.70 -2.86 8.13
C THR A 5 -25.45 -4.05 8.73
N ALA A 6 -24.74 -5.09 9.16
CA ALA A 6 -25.37 -6.23 9.84
C ALA A 6 -26.18 -5.80 11.08
N ALA A 7 -25.73 -4.79 11.80
CA ALA A 7 -26.44 -4.26 12.96
C ALA A 7 -27.63 -3.39 12.60
N SER A 8 -27.54 -2.57 11.55
CA SER A 8 -28.70 -1.81 11.08
C SER A 8 -29.79 -2.75 10.59
N ILE A 9 -29.43 -3.85 9.93
CA ILE A 9 -30.34 -4.93 9.53
C ILE A 9 -30.96 -5.57 10.78
N ARG A 10 -30.17 -5.95 11.79
CA ARG A 10 -30.69 -6.52 13.05
C ARG A 10 -31.68 -5.58 13.74
N ARG A 11 -31.37 -4.29 13.84
CA ARG A 11 -32.28 -3.29 14.43
C ARG A 11 -33.58 -3.16 13.63
N PHE A 12 -33.48 -3.12 12.30
CA PHE A 12 -34.64 -3.07 11.41
C PHE A 12 -35.54 -4.30 11.58
N LEU A 13 -34.93 -5.50 11.59
CA LEU A 13 -35.66 -6.76 11.82
C LEU A 13 -36.29 -6.84 13.21
N ALA A 14 -35.70 -6.20 14.21
CA ALA A 14 -36.26 -6.07 15.56
C ALA A 14 -37.37 -4.98 15.67
N GLY A 15 -37.84 -4.42 14.55
CA GLY A 15 -38.90 -3.41 14.51
C GLY A 15 -38.44 -2.01 14.91
N ASN A 16 -37.14 -1.78 15.14
CA ASN A 16 -36.63 -0.45 15.47
C ASN A 16 -36.51 0.41 14.22
N LYS A 17 -36.82 1.70 14.34
CA LYS A 17 -36.62 2.67 13.25
C LYS A 17 -35.13 2.77 12.92
N VAL A 18 -34.79 2.53 11.67
CA VAL A 18 -33.41 2.68 11.15
C VAL A 18 -33.42 3.83 10.16
N ASN A 19 -32.79 4.95 10.53
CA ASN A 19 -32.57 6.08 9.62
C ASN A 19 -31.41 5.74 8.67
N LEU A 20 -31.64 4.85 7.71
CA LEU A 20 -30.67 4.54 6.66
C LEU A 20 -30.42 5.77 5.77
N GLU A 21 -29.21 5.89 5.22
CA GLU A 21 -29.01 6.80 4.08
C GLU A 21 -29.94 6.40 2.93
N ASP A 22 -30.64 7.37 2.35
CA ASP A 22 -31.43 7.11 1.16
C ASP A 22 -30.47 6.95 -0.03
N TYR A 23 -30.04 5.71 -0.27
CA TYR A 23 -29.19 5.36 -1.40
C TYR A 23 -29.86 5.58 -2.76
N ARG A 24 -31.13 5.99 -2.80
CA ARG A 24 -31.82 6.38 -4.04
C ARG A 24 -31.41 7.77 -4.52
N GLU A 25 -30.75 8.58 -3.69
CA GLU A 25 -30.12 9.80 -4.18
C GLU A 25 -29.02 9.43 -5.19
N ARG A 26 -29.22 9.85 -6.45
CA ARG A 26 -28.23 9.62 -7.51
C ARG A 26 -26.91 10.24 -7.11
N ARG A 27 -25.85 9.41 -7.03
CA ARG A 27 -24.48 9.88 -6.86
C ARG A 27 -24.17 10.93 -7.92
N LYS A 28 -23.75 12.11 -7.49
CA LYS A 28 -23.31 13.19 -8.37
C LYS A 28 -21.84 12.97 -8.70
N TYR A 29 -21.51 12.87 -9.97
CA TYR A 29 -20.11 12.79 -10.42
C TYR A 29 -19.69 14.17 -10.88
N LEU A 30 -18.70 14.75 -10.20
CA LEU A 30 -18.14 16.05 -10.56
C LEU A 30 -16.65 15.89 -10.86
N THR A 31 -16.18 16.67 -11.84
CA THR A 31 -14.77 16.80 -12.22
C THR A 31 -14.02 17.76 -11.30
N SER A 32 -14.70 18.79 -10.82
CA SER A 32 -14.17 19.78 -9.89
C SER A 32 -15.27 20.32 -8.97
N LEU A 33 -14.88 21.18 -8.03
CA LEU A 33 -15.81 21.96 -7.19
C LEU A 33 -16.04 23.38 -7.73
N PHE A 34 -15.46 23.70 -8.89
CA PHE A 34 -15.68 24.98 -9.55
C PHE A 34 -16.99 24.96 -10.32
N ASP A 35 -17.57 26.14 -10.53
CA ASP A 35 -18.69 26.26 -11.46
C ASP A 35 -18.23 25.87 -12.86
N ARG A 36 -19.06 25.06 -13.52
CA ARG A 36 -18.76 24.48 -14.84
C ARG A 36 -18.50 25.53 -15.91
N GLU A 37 -19.10 26.71 -15.77
CA GLU A 37 -18.88 27.86 -16.67
C GLU A 37 -17.43 28.38 -16.60
N TYR A 38 -16.79 28.31 -15.43
CA TYR A 38 -15.43 28.82 -15.23
C TYR A 38 -14.36 27.75 -15.36
N GLU A 39 -14.70 26.45 -15.37
CA GLU A 39 -13.74 25.34 -15.51
C GLU A 39 -12.72 25.55 -16.66
N PRO A 40 -13.10 25.99 -17.87
CA PRO A 40 -12.14 26.24 -18.96
C PRO A 40 -11.14 27.37 -18.69
N SER A 41 -11.46 28.27 -17.75
CA SER A 41 -10.60 29.40 -17.38
C SER A 41 -9.68 29.09 -16.19
N VAL A 42 -9.80 27.90 -15.59
CA VAL A 42 -8.98 27.50 -14.45
C VAL A 42 -7.59 27.10 -14.91
N ILE A 43 -6.58 27.91 -14.57
CA ILE A 43 -5.17 27.66 -14.93
C ILE A 43 -4.50 26.71 -13.91
N SER A 44 -4.84 26.85 -12.63
CA SER A 44 -4.28 26.05 -11.54
C SER A 44 -5.18 26.11 -10.32
N TYR A 45 -5.17 25.05 -9.51
CA TYR A 45 -5.82 25.04 -8.20
C TYR A 45 -5.22 23.98 -7.29
N SER A 46 -5.40 24.17 -5.99
CA SER A 46 -5.32 23.11 -4.98
C SER A 46 -6.50 23.26 -4.04
N TYR A 47 -7.21 22.17 -3.76
CA TYR A 47 -8.21 22.16 -2.69
C TYR A 47 -8.11 20.89 -1.85
N LEU A 48 -8.42 21.07 -0.56
CA LEU A 48 -8.59 20.01 0.42
C LEU A 48 -9.96 20.23 1.08
N SER A 49 -10.90 19.31 0.84
CA SER A 49 -12.23 19.37 1.44
C SER A 49 -12.52 18.10 2.24
N LYS A 50 -13.50 18.15 3.14
CA LYS A 50 -14.07 16.93 3.72
C LYS A 50 -14.81 16.15 2.63
N ALA A 51 -14.95 14.84 2.83
CA ALA A 51 -15.82 14.01 2.01
C ALA A 51 -17.23 14.62 1.96
N ILE A 52 -17.78 14.76 0.75
CA ILE A 52 -19.12 15.31 0.53
C ILE A 52 -20.06 14.12 0.29
N PRO A 53 -21.02 13.86 1.19
CA PRO A 53 -21.96 12.75 1.01
C PRO A 53 -22.66 12.80 -0.36
N GLY A 54 -22.77 11.66 -1.02
CA GLY A 54 -23.45 11.54 -2.32
C GLY A 54 -22.68 12.14 -3.52
N VAL A 55 -21.52 12.76 -3.31
CA VAL A 55 -20.70 13.31 -4.39
C VAL A 55 -19.46 12.44 -4.60
N ASN A 56 -19.23 12.08 -5.85
CA ASN A 56 -18.01 11.43 -6.30
C ASN A 56 -17.18 12.46 -7.09
N LEU A 57 -16.03 12.83 -6.53
CA LEU A 57 -15.09 13.77 -7.14
C LEU A 57 -14.01 13.00 -7.88
N ASN A 58 -14.27 12.65 -9.13
CA ASN A 58 -13.28 12.01 -9.99
C ASN A 58 -12.83 13.02 -11.04
N GLY A 59 -11.84 13.85 -10.66
CA GLY A 59 -11.18 14.71 -11.62
C GLY A 59 -10.37 13.89 -12.61
N SER A 60 -10.61 14.09 -13.91
CA SER A 60 -9.66 13.67 -14.95
C SER A 60 -8.54 14.71 -14.99
N ILE A 61 -7.57 14.56 -14.09
CA ILE A 61 -6.42 15.46 -14.03
C ILE A 61 -5.30 14.74 -14.77
N GLY A 62 -4.89 15.31 -15.90
CA GLY A 62 -3.84 14.75 -16.74
C GLY A 62 -2.49 14.66 -16.00
N LYS A 63 -1.39 14.54 -16.75
CA LYS A 63 -0.03 14.40 -16.20
C LYS A 63 0.37 15.48 -15.16
N ASN A 64 -0.28 16.64 -15.19
CA ASN A 64 -0.01 17.83 -14.39
C ASN A 64 -0.89 17.98 -13.12
N GLY A 65 -1.62 16.94 -12.71
CA GLY A 65 -2.39 17.03 -11.48
C GLY A 65 -2.63 15.72 -10.74
N LEU A 66 -3.34 15.84 -9.62
CA LEU A 66 -3.59 14.77 -8.64
C LEU A 66 -5.03 14.85 -8.15
N SER A 67 -5.77 13.74 -8.15
CA SER A 67 -7.13 13.66 -7.59
C SER A 67 -7.22 12.46 -6.64
N PHE A 68 -7.57 12.71 -5.38
CA PHE A 68 -7.80 11.69 -4.37
C PHE A 68 -9.16 11.94 -3.72
N HIS A 69 -10.08 10.99 -3.89
CA HIS A 69 -11.46 11.10 -3.44
C HIS A 69 -11.75 10.17 -2.28
N ASN A 70 -12.33 10.69 -1.20
CA ASN A 70 -12.65 9.92 0.00
C ASN A 70 -11.41 9.22 0.60
N TYR A 71 -10.27 9.90 0.63
CA TYR A 71 -9.04 9.41 1.26
C TYR A 71 -9.01 9.81 2.73
N ASP A 72 -8.58 8.89 3.61
CA ASP A 72 -8.21 9.25 4.97
C ASP A 72 -6.82 9.91 5.01
N LEU A 73 -6.46 10.45 6.19
CA LEU A 73 -5.15 11.09 6.38
C LEU A 73 -4.00 10.16 6.02
N MET A 74 -4.05 8.89 6.45
CA MET A 74 -2.99 7.93 6.20
C MET A 74 -2.74 7.77 4.70
N ASN A 75 -3.81 7.60 3.92
CA ASN A 75 -3.70 7.41 2.49
C ASN A 75 -3.28 8.70 1.77
N LEU A 76 -3.71 9.89 2.21
CA LEU A 76 -3.19 11.16 1.66
C LEU A 76 -1.67 11.27 1.81
N TYR A 77 -1.12 10.96 2.99
CA TYR A 77 0.33 10.97 3.21
C TYR A 77 1.05 9.86 2.42
N ARG A 78 0.45 8.67 2.32
CA ARG A 78 1.02 7.60 1.48
C ARG A 78 1.12 8.01 0.02
N GLU A 79 0.10 8.64 -0.55
CA GLU A 79 0.13 9.10 -1.94
C GLU A 79 1.14 10.24 -2.14
N ALA A 80 1.17 11.21 -1.23
CA ALA A 80 2.06 12.36 -1.30
C ALA A 80 3.56 11.98 -1.27
N PHE A 81 3.92 10.90 -0.58
CA PHE A 81 5.30 10.41 -0.46
C PHE A 81 5.58 9.17 -1.33
N GLY A 82 4.54 8.44 -1.72
CA GLY A 82 4.61 7.30 -2.63
C GLY A 82 4.90 7.72 -4.06
N GLU A 83 4.53 8.94 -4.45
CA GLU A 83 4.77 9.54 -5.76
C GLU A 83 4.40 8.58 -6.91
N GLN A 84 3.15 8.10 -6.94
CA GLN A 84 2.67 7.14 -7.96
C GLN A 84 3.48 5.84 -8.01
N GLY A 85 3.87 5.30 -6.85
CA GLY A 85 4.52 4.00 -6.73
C GLY A 85 6.05 4.03 -6.83
N LYS A 86 6.66 5.22 -6.89
CA LYS A 86 8.11 5.40 -6.73
C LYS A 86 8.59 4.90 -5.36
N ASN A 87 7.79 5.11 -4.32
CA ASN A 87 8.00 4.55 -2.99
C ASN A 87 6.76 3.78 -2.54
N ASP A 88 6.95 2.67 -1.82
CA ASP A 88 5.85 1.90 -1.22
C ASP A 88 5.81 2.14 0.29
N PHE A 89 4.76 2.83 0.76
CA PHE A 89 4.43 3.05 2.18
C PHE A 89 3.15 2.31 2.61
N SER A 90 2.81 1.19 1.94
CA SER A 90 1.60 0.40 2.24
C SER A 90 1.75 -0.56 3.42
N LYS A 91 2.97 -0.77 3.92
CA LYS A 91 3.27 -1.80 4.92
C LYS A 91 3.22 -1.22 6.32
N LYS A 92 3.05 -2.06 7.34
CA LYS A 92 3.00 -1.55 8.72
C LYS A 92 4.37 -1.03 9.18
N TRP A 93 5.46 -1.67 8.75
CA TRP A 93 6.82 -1.32 9.17
C TRP A 93 7.38 -0.06 8.50
N ASN A 94 6.76 0.44 7.44
CA ASN A 94 7.26 1.60 6.70
C ASN A 94 6.48 2.89 7.03
N ILE A 95 5.67 2.90 8.09
CA ILE A 95 5.01 4.09 8.62
C ILE A 95 5.21 4.18 10.13
N VAL A 96 5.50 5.38 10.62
CA VAL A 96 5.50 5.72 12.05
C VAL A 96 4.65 6.95 12.27
N LEU A 97 3.73 6.85 13.23
CA LEU A 97 2.87 7.95 13.68
C LEU A 97 3.41 8.48 15.01
N ASP A 98 4.00 9.67 14.99
CA ASP A 98 4.38 10.43 16.19
C ASP A 98 3.34 11.55 16.41
N VAL A 99 2.12 11.15 16.75
CA VAL A 99 0.95 12.04 16.92
C VAL A 99 0.26 11.74 18.25
N ASN A 100 -0.44 12.72 18.82
CA ASN A 100 -1.16 12.50 20.09
C ASN A 100 -2.35 11.56 19.93
N ASP A 101 -3.05 11.64 18.78
CA ASP A 101 -4.21 10.80 18.48
C ASP A 101 -4.02 10.02 17.17
N THR A 102 -3.61 8.76 17.31
CA THR A 102 -3.46 7.84 16.16
C THR A 102 -4.80 7.45 15.55
N GLN A 103 -5.92 7.59 16.27
CA GLN A 103 -7.24 7.23 15.74
C GLN A 103 -7.64 8.13 14.57
N ARG A 104 -7.07 9.33 14.43
CA ARG A 104 -7.26 10.18 13.23
C ARG A 104 -6.73 9.54 11.93
N PHE A 105 -5.81 8.59 12.04
CA PHE A 105 -5.16 7.92 10.91
C PHE A 105 -5.61 6.47 10.70
N ILE A 106 -6.19 5.85 11.72
CA ILE A 106 -6.49 4.41 11.72
C ILE A 106 -7.98 4.20 11.92
N SER A 107 -8.65 3.68 10.88
CA SER A 107 -10.04 3.27 10.98
C SER A 107 -10.20 2.14 12.00
N PRO A 108 -11.24 2.19 12.87
CA PRO A 108 -11.66 1.06 13.68
C PRO A 108 -11.93 -0.20 12.82
N LYS A 109 -11.75 -1.38 13.42
CA LYS A 109 -12.08 -2.67 12.78
C LYS A 109 -13.57 -2.98 12.82
N GLU A 110 -14.26 -2.48 13.83
CA GLU A 110 -15.71 -2.66 14.00
C GLU A 110 -16.45 -1.84 12.95
N GLU A 111 -17.34 -2.49 12.19
CA GLU A 111 -17.97 -1.92 11.01
C GLU A 111 -18.77 -0.64 11.31
N GLU A 112 -19.53 -0.63 12.41
CA GLU A 112 -20.32 0.53 12.83
C GLU A 112 -19.44 1.72 13.19
N LEU A 113 -18.38 1.50 13.97
CA LEU A 113 -17.43 2.56 14.33
C LEU A 113 -16.64 3.04 13.12
N ALA A 114 -16.30 2.14 12.19
CA ALA A 114 -15.60 2.47 10.95
C ALA A 114 -16.44 3.40 10.06
N TYR A 115 -17.76 3.20 10.01
CA TYR A 115 -18.66 4.07 9.26
C TYR A 115 -18.66 5.51 9.81
N ASP A 116 -18.93 5.68 11.10
CA ASP A 116 -18.93 7.00 11.74
C ASP A 116 -17.55 7.67 11.66
N TRP A 117 -16.50 6.87 11.76
CA TRP A 117 -15.13 7.32 11.59
C TRP A 117 -14.90 7.86 10.17
N LYS A 118 -15.29 7.14 9.13
CA LYS A 118 -15.14 7.57 7.73
C LYS A 118 -15.85 8.91 7.46
N ARG A 119 -17.06 9.08 7.97
CA ARG A 119 -17.81 10.35 7.82
C ARG A 119 -17.06 11.57 8.36
N LYS A 120 -16.19 11.37 9.35
CA LYS A 120 -15.40 12.44 10.01
C LYS A 120 -13.98 12.57 9.45
N ASN A 121 -13.41 11.49 8.92
CA ASN A 121 -11.98 11.37 8.63
C ASN A 121 -11.63 11.20 7.15
N LEU A 122 -12.61 11.24 6.25
CA LEU A 122 -12.35 11.24 4.81
C LEU A 122 -12.31 12.65 4.22
N TYR A 123 -11.43 12.80 3.24
CA TYR A 123 -11.11 14.05 2.57
C TYR A 123 -11.10 13.84 1.06
N ASN A 124 -11.30 14.94 0.34
CA ASN A 124 -10.96 15.04 -1.07
C ASN A 124 -9.78 15.97 -1.21
N TYR A 125 -8.79 15.56 -2.00
CA TYR A 125 -7.69 16.41 -2.41
C TYR A 125 -7.66 16.45 -3.93
N ALA A 126 -7.59 17.66 -4.50
CA ALA A 126 -7.30 17.79 -5.91
C ALA A 126 -6.35 18.95 -6.16
N LEU A 127 -5.46 18.73 -7.13
CA LEU A 127 -4.41 19.64 -7.53
C LEU A 127 -4.33 19.65 -9.05
N LEU A 128 -4.32 20.84 -9.63
CA LEU A 128 -3.96 21.08 -11.02
C LEU A 128 -2.87 22.14 -11.07
N LEU A 129 -1.73 21.81 -11.68
CA LEU A 129 -0.64 22.74 -11.90
C LEU A 129 -0.54 23.12 -13.39
N PRO A 130 0.06 24.27 -13.72
CA PRO A 130 0.50 24.55 -15.08
C PRO A 130 1.41 23.43 -15.60
N GLU A 131 1.40 23.16 -16.91
CA GLU A 131 2.11 22.01 -17.49
C GLU A 131 3.61 21.99 -17.17
N ASN A 132 4.25 23.16 -17.12
CA ASN A 132 5.67 23.31 -16.83
C ASN A 132 6.04 23.00 -15.36
N MET A 133 5.05 22.74 -14.49
CA MET A 133 5.23 22.41 -13.08
C MET A 133 4.73 21.00 -12.75
N SER A 134 4.48 20.14 -13.76
CA SER A 134 3.89 18.81 -13.54
C SER A 134 4.69 17.95 -12.56
N ASP A 135 6.01 18.11 -12.53
CA ASP A 135 6.91 17.33 -11.68
C ASP A 135 6.87 17.77 -10.21
N GLU A 136 6.33 18.96 -9.93
CA GLU A 136 6.17 19.50 -8.58
C GLU A 136 4.85 19.05 -7.91
N ARG A 137 4.00 18.28 -8.60
CA ARG A 137 2.66 17.92 -8.08
C ARG A 137 2.69 17.27 -6.69
N PHE A 138 3.65 16.38 -6.43
CA PHE A 138 3.78 15.74 -5.12
C PHE A 138 4.45 16.64 -4.07
N SER A 139 5.39 17.52 -4.46
CA SER A 139 5.96 18.48 -3.51
C SER A 139 4.93 19.54 -3.10
N MET A 140 4.07 19.97 -4.03
CA MET A 140 2.91 20.83 -3.75
C MET A 140 1.92 20.14 -2.81
N MET A 141 1.54 18.88 -3.09
CA MET A 141 0.67 18.11 -2.19
C MET A 141 1.25 18.00 -0.79
N ARG A 142 2.53 17.66 -0.64
CA ARG A 142 3.19 17.62 0.69
C ARG A 142 3.10 18.96 1.41
N SER A 143 3.28 20.07 0.69
CA SER A 143 3.19 21.42 1.25
C SER A 143 1.76 21.76 1.70
N ASP A 144 0.75 21.39 0.92
CA ASP A 144 -0.66 21.58 1.26
C ASP A 144 -1.06 20.76 2.49
N LEU A 145 -0.71 19.47 2.53
CA LEU A 145 -1.00 18.61 3.68
C LEU A 145 -0.35 19.17 4.95
N LYS A 146 0.92 19.62 4.85
CA LYS A 146 1.62 20.27 5.97
C LYS A 146 0.97 21.57 6.42
N ARG A 147 0.48 22.37 5.48
CA ARG A 147 -0.14 23.68 5.76
C ARG A 147 -1.50 23.51 6.43
N TYR A 148 -2.36 22.65 5.90
CA TYR A 148 -3.77 22.60 6.29
C TYR A 148 -4.11 21.53 7.33
N LEU A 149 -3.32 20.46 7.45
CA LEU A 149 -3.64 19.34 8.37
C LEU A 149 -2.84 19.36 9.68
N GLY A 150 -1.83 20.22 9.79
CA GLY A 150 -1.07 20.39 11.04
C GLY A 150 -0.04 19.30 11.34
N PHE A 151 0.25 18.41 10.38
CA PHE A 151 1.29 17.39 10.52
C PHE A 151 2.49 17.68 9.63
N ASP A 152 3.68 17.37 10.10
CA ASP A 152 4.89 17.32 9.30
C ASP A 152 5.21 15.86 8.97
N ALA A 153 5.59 15.59 7.73
CA ALA A 153 5.89 14.22 7.30
C ALA A 153 7.23 14.20 6.55
N ARG A 154 8.02 13.15 6.78
CA ARG A 154 9.30 12.94 6.09
C ARG A 154 9.65 11.47 6.01
N VAL A 155 10.47 11.12 5.02
CA VAL A 155 11.06 9.77 4.91
C VAL A 155 12.35 9.73 5.72
N GLU A 156 12.45 8.78 6.64
CA GLU A 156 13.63 8.53 7.46
C GLU A 156 14.15 7.11 7.25
N LYS A 157 15.47 6.92 7.29
CA LYS A 157 16.06 5.58 7.35
C LYS A 157 16.01 5.08 8.80
N LYS A 158 15.31 3.98 9.05
CA LYS A 158 15.29 3.29 10.36
C LYS A 158 15.86 1.89 10.25
N LEU A 159 16.61 1.47 11.26
CA LEU A 159 17.12 0.10 11.37
C LEU A 159 16.00 -0.85 11.80
N ILE A 160 15.45 -1.60 10.86
CA ILE A 160 14.33 -2.53 11.09
C ILE A 160 14.81 -3.98 10.92
N SER A 161 14.36 -4.88 11.79
CA SER A 161 14.64 -6.30 11.64
C SER A 161 14.00 -6.82 10.35
N SER A 162 14.84 -7.29 9.43
CA SER A 162 14.49 -7.61 8.05
C SER A 162 14.97 -9.01 7.70
N MET A 163 14.28 -9.65 6.76
CA MET A 163 14.75 -10.90 6.16
C MET A 163 15.64 -10.58 4.96
N ILE A 164 16.89 -11.02 5.03
CA ILE A 164 17.90 -10.77 4.00
C ILE A 164 18.13 -12.05 3.23
N LEU A 165 17.96 -11.99 1.90
CA LEU A 165 18.40 -13.05 1.01
C LEU A 165 19.87 -12.86 0.69
N VAL A 166 20.71 -13.82 1.08
CA VAL A 166 22.16 -13.76 0.94
C VAL A 166 22.70 -15.00 0.23
N THR A 167 23.90 -14.89 -0.33
CA THR A 167 24.68 -16.04 -0.79
C THR A 167 25.50 -16.62 0.37
N VAL A 168 25.43 -17.94 0.58
CA VAL A 168 26.15 -18.65 1.66
C VAL A 168 27.12 -19.72 1.14
N GLY A 169 27.41 -19.71 -0.17
CA GLY A 169 28.31 -20.68 -0.78
C GLY A 169 28.29 -20.61 -2.31
N ASN A 170 28.51 -21.76 -2.95
CA ASN A 170 28.58 -21.86 -4.40
C ASN A 170 27.20 -21.70 -5.06
N THR A 171 27.05 -20.67 -5.89
CA THR A 171 25.82 -20.32 -6.62
C THR A 171 25.73 -20.92 -8.02
N ASN A 172 26.64 -21.80 -8.43
CA ASN A 172 26.62 -22.42 -9.77
C ASN A 172 25.34 -23.21 -10.05
N LYS A 173 24.65 -23.71 -9.01
CA LYS A 173 23.35 -24.39 -9.14
C LYS A 173 22.19 -23.43 -9.39
N LEU A 174 22.35 -22.12 -9.17
CA LEU A 174 21.35 -21.14 -9.55
C LEU A 174 21.30 -20.93 -11.06
N LYS A 175 22.44 -20.96 -11.74
CA LYS A 175 22.54 -20.67 -13.18
C LYS A 175 21.59 -21.55 -13.97
N SER A 176 20.70 -20.92 -14.73
CA SER A 176 19.75 -21.65 -15.57
C SER A 176 20.47 -22.48 -16.63
N LYS A 177 20.00 -23.73 -16.78
CA LYS A 177 20.43 -24.70 -17.80
C LYS A 177 19.23 -25.38 -18.48
N LYS A 178 18.02 -25.14 -17.97
CA LYS A 178 16.79 -25.78 -18.41
C LYS A 178 15.95 -24.80 -19.23
N THR A 179 15.04 -25.34 -20.03
CA THR A 179 13.93 -24.60 -20.63
C THR A 179 12.62 -25.29 -20.22
N GLY A 180 11.54 -24.53 -20.05
CA GLY A 180 10.26 -25.11 -19.67
C GLY A 180 9.30 -24.15 -18.95
N PRO A 181 8.12 -24.64 -18.57
CA PRO A 181 7.12 -23.84 -17.88
C PRO A 181 7.55 -23.53 -16.43
N SER A 182 7.02 -22.42 -15.91
CA SER A 182 7.18 -22.01 -14.51
C SER A 182 5.82 -21.96 -13.82
N ASN A 183 5.75 -22.44 -12.59
CA ASN A 183 4.56 -22.43 -11.73
C ASN A 183 4.88 -21.86 -10.34
N PHE A 184 5.86 -20.95 -10.25
CA PHE A 184 6.37 -20.40 -9.00
C PHE A 184 5.40 -19.39 -8.36
N ARG A 185 4.36 -19.88 -7.68
CA ARG A 185 3.35 -19.10 -6.96
C ARG A 185 2.85 -19.85 -5.72
N MET A 186 2.33 -19.17 -4.71
CA MET A 186 1.59 -19.84 -3.64
C MET A 186 0.22 -20.31 -4.15
N SER A 187 -0.29 -21.42 -3.61
CA SER A 187 -1.69 -21.81 -3.78
C SER A 187 -2.60 -20.86 -3.00
N ASP A 188 -3.78 -20.57 -3.55
CA ASP A 188 -4.87 -19.85 -2.90
C ASP A 188 -6.20 -20.64 -3.00
N ILE A 189 -7.28 -20.11 -2.41
CA ILE A 189 -8.60 -20.74 -2.43
C ILE A 189 -9.18 -20.97 -3.84
N ARG A 190 -8.61 -20.31 -4.87
CA ARG A 190 -9.02 -20.44 -6.27
C ARG A 190 -8.11 -21.38 -7.06
N THR A 191 -7.07 -21.92 -6.42
CA THR A 191 -6.10 -22.78 -7.07
C THR A 191 -6.63 -24.21 -7.15
N SER A 192 -7.04 -24.63 -8.35
CA SER A 192 -7.71 -25.92 -8.57
C SER A 192 -6.79 -27.13 -8.37
N GLN A 193 -5.48 -26.97 -8.56
CA GLN A 193 -4.49 -28.03 -8.36
C GLN A 193 -3.27 -27.50 -7.61
N ILE A 194 -2.97 -28.11 -6.47
CA ILE A 194 -1.79 -27.79 -5.66
C ILE A 194 -0.63 -28.63 -6.20
N ASP A 195 0.31 -27.99 -6.90
CA ASP A 195 1.49 -28.72 -7.37
C ASP A 195 2.35 -29.17 -6.16
N SER A 196 2.98 -30.33 -6.25
CA SER A 196 3.92 -30.77 -5.20
C SER A 196 5.26 -30.01 -5.25
N VAL A 197 5.54 -29.35 -6.38
CA VAL A 197 6.78 -28.61 -6.64
C VAL A 197 6.47 -27.25 -7.28
N ARG A 198 7.15 -26.19 -6.80
CA ARG A 198 7.14 -24.85 -7.37
C ARG A 198 8.43 -24.60 -8.12
N ARG A 199 8.33 -24.37 -9.42
CA ARG A 199 9.45 -24.23 -10.34
C ARG A 199 9.46 -22.84 -10.95
N LEU A 200 10.62 -22.21 -10.88
CA LEU A 200 10.97 -21.05 -11.68
C LEU A 200 12.11 -21.46 -12.60
N ILE A 201 11.87 -21.53 -13.90
CA ILE A 201 12.80 -22.07 -14.89
C ILE A 201 13.15 -21.00 -15.91
N ASN A 202 14.44 -20.76 -16.10
CA ASN A 202 15.00 -19.76 -17.01
C ASN A 202 14.33 -18.38 -16.91
N ARG A 203 14.12 -17.90 -15.68
CA ARG A 203 13.60 -16.54 -15.42
C ARG A 203 14.65 -15.69 -14.73
N PRO A 204 14.62 -14.36 -14.90
CA PRO A 204 15.50 -13.45 -14.17
C PRO A 204 15.42 -13.70 -12.67
N PHE A 205 16.57 -13.73 -11.99
CA PHE A 205 16.61 -13.91 -10.54
C PHE A 205 15.78 -12.88 -9.78
N LYS A 206 15.72 -11.64 -10.29
CA LYS A 206 14.85 -10.59 -9.76
C LYS A 206 13.39 -11.03 -9.64
N THR A 207 12.89 -11.85 -10.57
CA THR A 207 11.54 -12.43 -10.50
C THR A 207 11.38 -13.34 -9.28
N PHE A 208 12.35 -14.24 -9.06
CA PHE A 208 12.37 -15.10 -7.87
C PHE A 208 12.41 -14.27 -6.58
N SER A 209 13.34 -13.32 -6.53
CA SER A 209 13.57 -12.46 -5.37
C SER A 209 12.33 -11.64 -5.00
N ASN A 210 11.67 -11.01 -5.99
CA ASN A 210 10.43 -10.25 -5.78
C ASN A 210 9.28 -11.12 -5.25
N ILE A 211 9.13 -12.35 -5.78
CA ILE A 211 8.08 -13.28 -5.33
C ILE A 211 8.36 -13.74 -3.90
N LEU A 212 9.59 -14.15 -3.60
CA LEU A 212 9.99 -14.56 -2.25
C LEU A 212 9.84 -13.41 -1.25
N GLY A 213 10.25 -12.20 -1.63
CA GLY A 213 10.07 -10.99 -0.82
C GLY A 213 8.61 -10.68 -0.55
N SER A 214 7.73 -10.86 -1.54
CA SER A 214 6.28 -10.71 -1.36
C SER A 214 5.72 -11.73 -0.37
N TRP A 215 6.21 -12.97 -0.40
CA TRP A 215 5.82 -14.01 0.56
C TRP A 215 6.30 -13.71 1.97
N VAL A 216 7.55 -13.26 2.13
CA VAL A 216 8.12 -12.81 3.40
C VAL A 216 7.30 -11.65 3.97
N ALA A 217 7.02 -10.63 3.16
CA ALA A 217 6.23 -9.47 3.57
C ALA A 217 4.83 -9.86 4.02
N LEU A 218 4.18 -10.80 3.32
CA LEU A 218 2.84 -11.28 3.64
C LEU A 218 2.80 -12.17 4.90
N ARG A 219 3.77 -13.06 5.07
CA ARG A 219 3.72 -14.14 6.07
C ARG A 219 4.45 -13.82 7.36
N LEU A 220 5.51 -13.02 7.29
CA LEU A 220 6.31 -12.64 8.46
C LEU A 220 6.07 -11.20 8.90
N GLU A 221 5.36 -10.41 8.10
CA GLU A 221 5.22 -8.96 8.29
C GLU A 221 6.58 -8.26 8.48
N LYS A 222 7.60 -8.66 7.71
CA LYS A 222 8.96 -8.10 7.75
C LYS A 222 9.40 -7.53 6.40
N PRO A 223 10.27 -6.50 6.39
CA PRO A 223 10.97 -6.09 5.19
C PRO A 223 11.82 -7.24 4.61
N PHE A 224 11.95 -7.24 3.29
CA PHE A 224 12.81 -8.17 2.56
C PHE A 224 13.86 -7.38 1.78
N VAL A 225 15.11 -7.83 1.86
CA VAL A 225 16.23 -7.22 1.12
C VAL A 225 17.01 -8.33 0.41
N ASP A 226 17.26 -8.12 -0.87
CA ASP A 226 18.10 -9.01 -1.69
C ASP A 226 19.54 -8.47 -1.71
N GLU A 227 20.46 -9.20 -1.08
CA GLU A 227 21.89 -8.89 -1.03
C GLU A 227 22.71 -9.97 -1.71
N THR A 228 22.10 -10.74 -2.62
CA THR A 228 22.82 -11.81 -3.32
C THR A 228 23.75 -11.30 -4.41
N GLY A 229 23.48 -10.11 -4.94
CA GLY A 229 24.20 -9.53 -6.08
C GLY A 229 24.02 -10.31 -7.40
N TYR A 230 23.11 -11.28 -7.47
CA TYR A 230 22.95 -12.15 -8.63
C TYR A 230 21.91 -11.59 -9.62
N SER A 231 22.29 -11.45 -10.89
CA SER A 231 21.46 -10.84 -11.94
C SER A 231 21.04 -11.78 -13.08
N GLY A 232 21.59 -13.00 -13.11
CA GLY A 232 21.32 -13.96 -14.19
C GLY A 232 19.94 -14.61 -14.13
N ASN A 233 19.66 -15.47 -15.11
CA ASN A 233 18.49 -16.35 -15.06
C ASN A 233 18.74 -17.54 -14.14
N VAL A 234 17.66 -18.05 -13.54
CA VAL A 234 17.71 -19.16 -12.59
C VAL A 234 16.76 -20.31 -12.87
N ASP A 235 17.19 -21.49 -12.42
CA ASP A 235 16.34 -22.67 -12.25
C ASP A 235 16.22 -22.99 -10.76
N ILE A 236 15.05 -22.71 -10.17
CA ILE A 236 14.77 -22.96 -8.76
C ILE A 236 13.54 -23.83 -8.63
N GLU A 237 13.67 -24.90 -7.86
CA GLU A 237 12.58 -25.78 -7.47
C GLU A 237 12.45 -25.82 -5.95
N LEU A 238 11.26 -25.48 -5.44
CA LEU A 238 10.89 -25.55 -4.02
C LEU A 238 9.74 -26.53 -3.81
N ASN A 239 9.61 -27.07 -2.61
CA ASN A 239 8.52 -27.98 -2.27
C ASN A 239 7.23 -27.17 -2.11
N GLY A 240 6.16 -27.59 -2.79
CA GLY A 240 4.86 -26.90 -2.79
C GLY A 240 4.28 -26.74 -1.39
N ASN A 241 4.28 -27.80 -0.58
CA ASN A 241 3.81 -27.73 0.81
C ASN A 241 4.63 -26.77 1.67
N ALA A 242 5.96 -26.72 1.50
CA ALA A 242 6.80 -25.78 2.22
C ALA A 242 6.49 -24.31 1.85
N VAL A 243 6.22 -24.04 0.57
CA VAL A 243 5.81 -22.71 0.08
C VAL A 243 4.42 -22.35 0.58
N ASP A 244 3.43 -23.23 0.43
CA ASP A 244 2.03 -22.93 0.74
C ASP A 244 1.79 -22.74 2.25
N SER A 245 2.42 -23.58 3.08
CA SER A 245 2.41 -23.42 4.54
C SER A 245 3.39 -22.36 5.06
N PHE A 246 4.20 -21.77 4.17
CA PHE A 246 5.32 -20.89 4.48
C PHE A 246 6.22 -21.42 5.61
N ASN A 247 6.65 -22.68 5.49
CA ASN A 247 7.59 -23.27 6.44
C ASN A 247 9.00 -22.73 6.20
N LEU A 248 9.36 -21.67 6.94
CA LEU A 248 10.64 -20.96 6.77
C LEU A 248 11.86 -21.88 6.89
N GLY A 249 11.86 -22.83 7.83
CA GLY A 249 12.96 -23.79 8.00
C GLY A 249 13.17 -24.67 6.77
N LYS A 250 12.09 -25.22 6.21
CA LYS A 250 12.14 -26.02 4.97
C LYS A 250 12.56 -25.19 3.77
N ILE A 251 11.99 -23.99 3.62
CA ILE A 251 12.36 -23.06 2.54
C ILE A 251 13.86 -22.78 2.60
N ARG A 252 14.39 -22.35 3.76
CA ARG A 252 15.83 -22.10 3.94
C ARG A 252 16.69 -23.32 3.60
N ALA A 253 16.30 -24.51 4.06
CA ALA A 253 17.02 -25.74 3.74
C ALA A 253 17.09 -26.01 2.23
N GLN A 254 16.02 -25.71 1.48
CA GLN A 254 16.00 -25.84 0.02
C GLN A 254 16.82 -24.73 -0.67
N LEU A 255 16.75 -23.49 -0.19
CA LEU A 255 17.56 -22.38 -0.71
C LEU A 255 19.06 -22.66 -0.60
N LYS A 256 19.50 -23.30 0.49
CA LYS A 256 20.91 -23.67 0.71
C LYS A 256 21.45 -24.58 -0.37
N GLN A 257 20.62 -25.40 -1.01
CA GLN A 257 21.02 -26.26 -2.13
C GLN A 257 21.49 -25.45 -3.35
N TYR A 258 21.03 -24.20 -3.46
CA TYR A 258 21.41 -23.24 -4.49
C TYR A 258 22.45 -22.23 -4.00
N GLY A 259 23.01 -22.41 -2.81
CA GLY A 259 23.96 -21.47 -2.21
C GLY A 259 23.29 -20.19 -1.67
N LEU A 260 21.99 -20.22 -1.40
CA LEU A 260 21.22 -19.09 -0.84
C LEU A 260 20.78 -19.38 0.59
N ASP A 261 20.60 -18.33 1.41
CA ASP A 261 19.89 -18.44 2.69
C ASP A 261 19.07 -17.17 2.97
N LEU A 262 18.05 -17.32 3.81
CA LEU A 262 17.32 -16.20 4.40
C LEU A 262 17.77 -16.02 5.85
N ILE A 263 18.35 -14.87 6.17
CA ILE A 263 18.82 -14.55 7.51
C ILE A 263 18.11 -13.32 8.05
N GLU A 264 17.96 -13.26 9.37
CA GLU A 264 17.39 -12.09 10.03
C GLU A 264 18.51 -11.12 10.42
N GLN A 265 18.45 -9.89 9.90
CA GLN A 265 19.37 -8.80 10.27
C GLN A 265 18.67 -7.45 10.25
N LYS A 266 19.20 -6.48 11.00
CA LYS A 266 18.74 -5.09 10.90
C LYS A 266 19.25 -4.45 9.62
N ARG A 267 18.37 -3.78 8.88
CA ARG A 267 18.72 -2.98 7.70
C ARG A 267 18.05 -1.61 7.71
N PRO A 268 18.68 -0.59 7.10
CA PRO A 268 18.09 0.73 6.94
C PRO A 268 16.93 0.65 5.93
N ILE A 269 15.71 0.83 6.42
CA ILE A 269 14.48 0.85 5.61
C ILE A 269 13.94 2.28 5.59
N ASP A 270 13.42 2.71 4.44
CA ASP A 270 12.68 3.97 4.34
C ASP A 270 11.35 3.88 5.08
N VAL A 271 11.15 4.79 6.02
CA VAL A 271 9.96 4.88 6.85
C VAL A 271 9.37 6.26 6.70
N LEU A 272 8.10 6.34 6.33
CA LEU A 272 7.32 7.57 6.37
C LEU A 272 6.96 7.88 7.83
N VAL A 273 7.59 8.92 8.37
CA VAL A 273 7.31 9.41 9.72
C VAL A 273 6.39 10.61 9.62
N ILE A 274 5.21 10.51 10.24
CA ILE A 274 4.22 11.59 10.31
C ILE A 274 4.19 12.08 11.76
N ARG A 275 4.47 13.37 11.96
CA ARG A 275 4.59 14.02 13.26
C ARG A 275 3.57 15.14 13.39
N GLU A 276 2.97 15.27 14.57
CA GLU A 276 2.14 16.44 14.88
C GLU A 276 3.03 17.67 15.19
N LYS A 277 2.68 18.83 14.63
CA LYS A 277 3.43 20.07 14.89
C LYS A 277 3.42 20.39 16.39
N GLY A 278 4.60 20.67 16.95
CA GLY A 278 4.77 21.00 18.37
C GLY A 278 5.07 19.81 19.28
N VAL A 279 5.03 18.57 18.78
CA VAL A 279 5.51 17.40 19.52
C VAL A 279 7.02 17.27 19.29
N VAL A 280 7.81 17.82 20.21
CA VAL A 280 9.24 17.49 20.33
C VAL A 280 9.32 16.22 21.17
N LYS A 281 9.78 15.11 20.58
CA LYS A 281 10.16 13.94 21.37
C LYS A 281 11.56 14.19 21.92
N GLU A 282 11.68 14.17 23.24
CA GLU A 282 12.96 14.00 23.97
C GLU A 282 13.63 12.67 23.58
#